data_AF-A0A920L2K3-F1
#
_entry.id   AF-A0A920L2K3-F1
#
_cell.length_a   1.000
_cell.length_b   1.000
_cell.length_c   1.000
_cell.angle_alpha   90.00
_cell.angle_beta   90.00
_cell.angle_gamma   90.00
#
_symmetry.space_group_name_H-M   'P 1'
#
loop_
_entity.id
_entity.type
_entity.pdbx_description
1 polymer ?
#
loop_
_entity_poly.entity_id
_entity_poly.type
_entity_poly.pdbx_seq_one_letter_code
_entity_poly.pdbx_strand_id
1 'polypeptide(L)'
;MKYLLNTLAIILFASCSAIDTSRIAPGYGAAFNSIKLAIFGDNNEIDKNLIANIPYASMLVKIGKGPTALMILEGVNGDEYTWVSADGVYLVLKEGK
;
A
#
# COMPACT_ATOMS: atom_id res chain seq x y z
N MET A 1 -18.71 -1.34 51.11
CA MET A 1 -19.27 -2.17 50.02
C MET A 1 -19.74 -1.35 48.82
N LYS A 2 -20.52 -0.27 49.01
CA LYS A 2 -21.03 0.61 47.94
C LYS A 2 -19.93 1.24 47.05
N TYR A 3 -18.82 1.67 47.65
CA TYR A 3 -17.67 2.23 46.90
C TYR A 3 -16.89 1.18 46.11
N LEU A 4 -16.83 -0.07 46.59
CA LEU A 4 -16.16 -1.19 45.92
C LEU A 4 -16.89 -1.61 44.64
N LEU A 5 -18.24 -1.60 44.69
CA LEU A 5 -19.10 -1.86 43.53
C LEU A 5 -18.99 -0.74 42.48
N ASN A 6 -18.83 0.51 42.92
CA ASN A 6 -18.68 1.65 42.02
C ASN A 6 -17.31 1.66 41.31
N THR A 7 -16.22 1.29 41.99
CA THR A 7 -14.91 1.12 41.35
C THR A 7 -14.89 -0.03 40.34
N LEU A 8 -15.64 -1.11 40.57
CA LEU A 8 -15.74 -2.23 39.63
C LEU A 8 -16.47 -1.83 38.34
N ALA A 9 -17.50 -0.99 38.43
CA ALA A 9 -18.23 -0.49 37.27
C ALA A 9 -17.35 0.37 36.35
N ILE A 10 -16.48 1.22 36.91
CA ILE A 10 -15.60 2.09 36.12
C ILE A 10 -14.57 1.28 35.31
N ILE A 11 -14.07 0.17 35.85
CA ILE A 11 -13.10 -0.70 35.16
C ILE A 11 -13.75 -1.42 33.97
N LEU A 12 -15.02 -1.80 34.06
CA LEU A 12 -15.74 -2.51 32.99
C LEU A 12 -16.02 -1.63 31.76
N PHE A 13 -16.17 -0.32 31.92
CA PHE A 13 -16.42 0.60 30.80
C PHE A 13 -15.16 1.08 30.07
N ALA A 14 -13.97 0.94 30.67
CA ALA A 14 -12.70 1.34 30.05
C ALA A 14 -12.15 0.32 29.03
N SER A 15 -12.69 -0.90 28.99
CA SER A 15 -12.16 -2.00 28.17
C SER A 15 -12.49 -1.91 26.68
N CYS A 16 -13.50 -1.12 26.28
CA CYS A 16 -13.95 -1.05 24.89
C CYS A 16 -13.12 -0.09 24.01
N SER A 17 -12.40 0.87 24.60
CA SER A 17 -11.53 1.80 23.86
C SER A 17 -10.11 1.27 23.64
N ALA A 18 -9.76 0.11 24.20
CA ALA A 18 -8.48 -0.56 23.97
C ALA A 18 -8.47 -1.42 22.69
N ILE A 19 -9.56 -1.40 21.93
CA ILE A 19 -9.70 -2.17 20.69
C ILE A 19 -8.95 -1.43 19.57
N ASP A 20 -7.90 -2.07 19.07
CA ASP A 20 -7.17 -1.63 17.89
C ASP A 20 -8.04 -1.79 16.64
N THR A 21 -8.71 -0.70 16.26
CA THR A 21 -9.62 -0.65 15.11
C THR A 21 -8.89 -0.89 13.78
N SER A 22 -7.56 -0.79 13.74
CA SER A 22 -6.77 -1.13 12.54
C SER A 22 -6.82 -2.62 12.18
N ARG A 23 -7.25 -3.47 13.14
CA ARG A 23 -7.28 -4.94 12.99
C ARG A 23 -8.68 -5.51 12.84
N ILE A 24 -9.72 -4.68 12.91
CA ILE A 24 -11.10 -5.14 12.70
C ILE A 24 -11.39 -5.18 11.21
N ALA A 25 -11.83 -6.35 10.74
CA ALA A 25 -12.33 -6.54 9.37
C ALA A 25 -11.40 -6.02 8.26
N PRO A 26 -10.08 -6.31 8.28
CA PRO A 26 -9.12 -5.78 7.31
C PRO A 26 -9.48 -6.14 5.86
N GLY A 27 -10.08 -7.32 5.64
CA GLY A 27 -10.55 -7.74 4.32
C GLY A 27 -11.66 -6.87 3.74
N TYR A 28 -12.58 -6.35 4.58
CA TYR A 28 -13.62 -5.43 4.13
C TYR A 28 -13.04 -4.07 3.77
N GLY A 29 -12.12 -3.55 4.58
CA GLY A 29 -11.40 -2.31 4.27
C GLY A 29 -10.64 -2.41 2.95
N ALA A 30 -9.93 -3.52 2.74
CA ALA A 30 -9.22 -3.79 1.49
C ALA A 30 -10.19 -3.88 0.29
N ALA A 31 -11.27 -4.66 0.40
CA ALA A 31 -12.26 -4.80 -0.67
C ALA A 31 -12.94 -3.47 -1.03
N PHE A 32 -13.33 -2.68 -0.03
CA PHE A 32 -13.91 -1.36 -0.24
C PHE A 32 -12.93 -0.42 -0.95
N ASN A 33 -11.67 -0.40 -0.52
CA ASN A 33 -10.63 0.40 -1.16
C ASN A 33 -10.39 -0.04 -2.61
N SER A 34 -10.37 -1.34 -2.90
CA SER A 34 -10.23 -1.86 -4.28
C SER A 34 -11.38 -1.42 -5.18
N ILE A 35 -12.62 -1.44 -4.68
CA ILE A 35 -13.79 -0.97 -5.44
C ILE A 35 -13.71 0.54 -5.66
N LYS A 36 -13.40 1.31 -4.61
CA LYS A 36 -13.22 2.77 -4.70
C LYS A 36 -12.16 3.11 -5.74
N LEU A 37 -11.03 2.41 -5.72
CA LEU A 37 -9.94 2.55 -6.67
C LEU A 37 -10.37 2.22 -8.09
N ALA A 38 -11.13 1.14 -8.31
CA ALA A 38 -11.61 0.78 -9.64
C ALA A 38 -12.54 1.85 -10.25
N ILE A 39 -13.38 2.48 -9.43
CA ILE A 39 -14.34 3.50 -9.87
C ILE A 39 -13.64 4.85 -10.09
N PHE A 40 -12.99 5.37 -9.04
CA PHE A 40 -12.46 6.73 -8.99
C PHE A 40 -10.99 6.84 -9.40
N GLY A 41 -10.25 5.74 -9.38
CA GLY A 41 -8.81 5.71 -9.63
C GLY A 41 -7.97 6.24 -8.47
N ASP A 42 -6.65 6.17 -8.66
CA ASP A 42 -5.66 6.79 -7.79
C ASP A 42 -4.85 7.87 -8.53
N ASN A 43 -4.53 8.93 -7.80
CA ASN A 43 -3.74 10.06 -8.23
C ASN A 43 -2.47 10.21 -7.37
N ASN A 44 -1.96 9.11 -6.83
CA ASN A 44 -0.70 9.11 -6.12
C ASN A 44 0.43 9.56 -7.05
N GLU A 45 1.04 10.69 -6.71
CA GLU A 45 2.23 11.19 -7.38
C GLU A 45 3.46 10.77 -6.57
N ILE A 46 4.46 10.23 -7.27
CA ILE A 46 5.75 9.90 -6.67
C ILE A 46 6.62 11.16 -6.71
N ASP A 47 7.24 11.49 -5.58
CA ASP A 47 8.09 12.68 -5.46
C ASP A 47 9.22 12.66 -6.49
N LYS A 48 9.30 13.73 -7.28
CA LYS A 48 10.33 13.91 -8.30
C LYS A 48 11.72 13.97 -7.69
N ASN A 49 11.86 14.52 -6.48
CA ASN A 49 13.15 14.54 -5.80
C ASN A 49 13.59 13.13 -5.41
N LEU A 50 12.66 12.26 -5.02
CA LEU A 50 12.98 10.86 -4.76
C LEU A 50 13.50 10.19 -6.03
N ILE A 51 12.79 10.35 -7.15
CA ILE A 51 13.19 9.77 -8.45
C ILE A 51 14.57 10.28 -8.87
N ALA A 52 14.83 11.58 -8.74
CA ALA A 52 16.10 12.21 -9.12
C ALA A 52 17.31 11.71 -8.33
N ASN A 53 17.09 11.17 -7.12
CA ASN A 53 18.15 10.64 -6.26
C ASN A 53 18.37 9.12 -6.41
N ILE A 54 17.63 8.44 -7.30
CA ILE A 54 17.83 7.01 -7.54
C ILE A 54 19.06 6.83 -8.44
N PRO A 55 20.10 6.10 -7.99
CA PRO A 55 21.35 5.94 -8.76
C PRO A 55 21.26 4.90 -9.89
N TYR A 56 20.07 4.36 -10.16
CA TYR A 56 19.81 3.32 -11.16
C TYR A 56 18.68 3.74 -12.10
N ALA A 57 18.56 3.07 -13.25
CA ALA A 57 17.44 3.28 -14.13
C ALA A 57 16.12 2.92 -13.42
N SER A 58 15.15 3.82 -13.53
CA SER A 58 13.83 3.66 -12.90
C SER A 58 12.73 4.07 -13.88
N MET A 59 11.54 3.50 -13.69
CA MET A 59 10.37 3.86 -14.48
C MET A 59 9.13 3.97 -13.59
N LEU A 60 8.20 4.82 -14.00
CA LEU A 60 6.87 4.89 -13.41
C LEU A 60 5.90 4.07 -14.26
N VAL A 61 5.19 3.15 -13.62
CA VAL A 61 4.19 2.29 -14.27
C VAL A 61 2.82 2.58 -13.67
N LYS A 62 1.82 2.77 -14.51
CA LYS A 62 0.42 2.88 -14.09
C LYS A 62 -0.41 1.89 -14.90
N ILE A 63 -1.05 0.95 -14.20
CA ILE A 63 -1.92 -0.05 -14.82
C ILE A 63 -3.38 0.40 -14.66
N GLY A 64 -4.01 0.78 -15.77
CA GLY A 64 -5.39 1.28 -15.78
C GLY A 64 -5.57 2.50 -14.87
N LYS A 65 -6.52 2.42 -13.93
CA LYS A 65 -6.81 3.46 -12.92
C LYS A 65 -6.09 3.22 -11.59
N GLY A 66 -5.23 2.20 -11.50
CA GLY A 66 -4.52 1.86 -10.28
C GLY A 66 -3.48 2.91 -9.86
N PRO A 67 -2.83 2.69 -8.71
CA PRO A 67 -1.72 3.53 -8.26
C PRO A 67 -0.56 3.52 -9.26
N THR A 68 0.19 4.62 -9.30
CA THR A 68 1.49 4.68 -9.94
C THR A 68 2.50 3.89 -9.12
N ALA A 69 3.18 2.94 -9.75
CA ALA A 69 4.27 2.14 -9.19
C ALA A 69 5.62 2.67 -9.67
N LEU A 70 6.61 2.67 -8.78
CA LEU A 70 8.01 2.88 -9.13
C LEU A 70 8.68 1.53 -9.34
N MET A 71 9.35 1.36 -10.47
CA MET A 71 10.11 0.16 -10.78
C MET A 71 11.58 0.50 -11.02
N ILE A 72 12.45 -0.42 -10.62
CA ILE A 72 13.90 -0.33 -10.80
C ILE A 72 14.33 -1.36 -11.85
N LEU A 73 15.23 -0.97 -12.74
CA LEU A 73 15.84 -1.90 -13.68
C LEU A 73 16.79 -2.84 -12.91
N GLU A 74 16.44 -4.12 -12.87
CA GLU A 74 17.20 -5.16 -12.19
C GLU A 74 18.25 -5.79 -13.12
N GLY A 75 17.88 -6.03 -14.38
CA GLY A 75 18.75 -6.72 -15.33
C GLY A 75 18.45 -6.42 -16.78
N VAL A 76 19.47 -6.58 -17.62
CA VAL A 76 19.38 -6.49 -19.08
C VAL A 76 20.01 -7.75 -19.68
N ASN A 77 19.26 -8.46 -20.51
CA ASN A 77 19.73 -9.65 -21.21
C ASN A 77 19.37 -9.56 -22.70
N GLY A 78 20.33 -9.15 -23.52
CA GLY A 78 20.06 -8.82 -24.93
C GLY A 78 19.03 -7.70 -25.03
N ASP A 79 17.89 -8.00 -25.66
CA ASP A 79 16.78 -7.06 -25.85
C ASP A 79 15.69 -7.16 -24.77
N GLU A 80 15.94 -7.93 -23.70
CA GLU A 80 15.03 -8.11 -22.57
C GLU A 80 15.49 -7.29 -21.36
N TYR A 81 14.55 -6.52 -20.79
CA TYR A 81 14.74 -5.65 -19.64
C TYR A 81 13.86 -6.12 -18.49
N THR A 82 14.47 -6.52 -17.38
CA THR A 82 13.77 -6.95 -16.17
C THR A 82 13.64 -5.78 -15.20
N TRP A 83 12.40 -5.38 -14.91
CA TRP A 83 12.05 -4.33 -13.97
C TRP A 83 11.41 -4.94 -12.75
N VAL A 84 11.78 -4.46 -11.56
CA VAL A 84 11.28 -4.98 -10.28
C VAL A 84 10.68 -3.87 -9.42
N SER A 85 9.59 -4.18 -8.72
CA SER A 85 8.96 -3.32 -7.71
C SER A 85 9.35 -3.76 -6.29
N ALA A 86 9.05 -2.91 -5.30
CA ALA A 86 9.37 -3.17 -3.89
C ALA A 86 8.65 -4.41 -3.31
N ASP A 87 7.49 -4.78 -3.87
CA ASP A 87 6.69 -5.95 -3.47
C ASP A 87 7.03 -7.22 -4.27
N GLY A 88 8.10 -7.20 -5.07
CA GLY A 88 8.60 -8.37 -5.79
C GLY A 88 7.82 -8.72 -7.06
N VAL A 89 7.07 -7.76 -7.62
CA VAL A 89 6.46 -7.91 -8.94
C VAL A 89 7.50 -7.57 -10.01
N TYR A 90 7.54 -8.38 -11.06
CA TYR A 90 8.46 -8.22 -12.18
C TYR A 90 7.71 -7.86 -13.46
N LEU A 91 8.25 -6.91 -14.21
CA LEU A 91 7.89 -6.67 -15.61
C LEU A 91 9.11 -6.95 -16.47
N VAL A 92 8.96 -7.85 -17.44
CA VAL A 92 10.00 -8.10 -18.45
C VAL A 92 9.53 -7.44 -19.73
N LEU A 93 10.30 -6.47 -20.22
CA LEU A 93 10.02 -5.79 -21.47
C LEU A 93 10.96 -6.32 -22.55
N LYS A 94 10.41 -6.66 -23.71
CA LYS A 94 11.18 -7.04 -24.90
C LYS A 94 10.89 -6.07 -26.02
N GLU A 95 11.91 -5.36 -26.49
CA GLU A 95 11.74 -4.28 -27.48
C GLU A 95 10.68 -3.24 -27.06
N GLY A 96 10.55 -2.99 -25.75
CA GLY A 96 9.56 -2.06 -25.19
C GLY A 96 8.12 -2.59 -25.10
N LYS A 97 7.90 -3.89 -25.32
CA LYS A 97 6.60 -4.58 -25.18
C LYS A 97 6.58 -5.51 -23.98
#